data_AF-A0A131YGZ5-F1
#
_entry.id   AF-A0A131YGZ5-F1
#
_cell.length_a   1.000
_cell.length_b   1.000
_cell.length_c   1.000
_cell.angle_alpha   90.00
_cell.angle_beta   90.00
_cell.angle_gamma   90.00
#
_symmetry.space_group_name_H-M   'P 1'
#
loop_
_entity.id
_entity.type
_entity.pdbx_description
1 polymer ?
#
loop_
_entity_poly.entity_id
_entity_poly.type
_entity_poly.pdbx_seq_one_letter_code
_entity_poly.pdbx_strand_id
1 'polypeptide(L)'
;MLPRRSLRCLRAFHAGKTVPETFVRASRLLQPSASTKSDAKQALCKSQKLMLDHGLISSTGPGTFALLPLAVKALERLVNLIDSELQQIGGQKTYFPCLVPSTLFKKTGRLDKLGQELFVLKDRKDHDYCLGPTHEEAVTQLVSSLKTLPHASLPLMLYQITPKFRDEARPKFGLLRGREFIMKDMYSFDKTVEEAAGTYNLVCDAYMRILQQLEVPFVKVKASTGAMGGSYSHEFHFLNDIGEDHLHVCTQCQTGLSVDEVGSGCENGTCENCGGCLQEARGIEVAHAFCLGTTYSKLLSATTQHADGKNSEEAMRWEACPWQNT
;
A
#
# COMPACT_ATOMS: atom_id res chain seq x y z
N MET A 1 7.44 -65.46 7.70
CA MET A 1 6.88 -65.00 8.99
C MET A 1 7.81 -63.92 9.55
N LEU A 2 7.36 -62.67 9.59
CA LEU A 2 8.03 -61.53 10.23
C LEU A 2 7.04 -60.92 11.25
N PRO A 3 7.46 -60.55 12.47
CA PRO A 3 6.53 -60.24 13.54
C PRO A 3 6.00 -58.81 13.45
N ARG A 4 4.70 -58.68 13.72
CA ARG A 4 3.97 -57.42 13.91
C ARG A 4 4.53 -56.66 15.12
N ARG A 5 5.06 -55.45 14.91
CA ARG A 5 5.27 -54.45 15.96
C ARG A 5 4.47 -53.18 15.64
N SER A 6 3.34 -53.06 16.33
CA SER A 6 2.87 -51.84 17.02
C SER A 6 2.89 -50.53 16.21
N LEU A 7 1.79 -50.23 15.52
CA LEU A 7 1.35 -48.86 15.22
C LEU A 7 1.02 -48.12 16.53
N ARG A 8 1.98 -47.42 17.11
CA ARG A 8 1.76 -46.36 18.10
C ARG A 8 2.85 -45.29 17.96
N CYS A 9 2.72 -44.44 16.95
CA CYS A 9 3.41 -43.14 16.89
C CYS A 9 2.78 -42.23 15.83
N LEU A 10 1.49 -41.93 15.95
CA LEU A 10 0.83 -40.88 15.16
C LEU A 10 -0.22 -40.16 16.02
N ARG A 11 0.22 -39.58 17.15
CA ARG A 11 -0.53 -38.56 17.91
C ARG A 11 0.45 -37.69 18.69
N ALA A 12 1.08 -36.73 18.02
CA ALA A 12 1.76 -35.58 18.64
C ALA A 12 2.01 -34.47 17.60
N PHE A 13 0.97 -34.04 16.88
CA PHE A 13 0.99 -32.78 16.15
C PHE A 13 -0.27 -32.03 16.58
N HIS A 14 -0.15 -31.24 17.65
CA HIS A 14 -1.01 -30.12 18.10
C HIS A 14 -0.77 -29.89 19.59
N ALA A 15 0.43 -29.40 19.91
CA ALA A 15 0.67 -28.70 21.16
C ALA A 15 1.38 -27.40 20.78
N GLY A 16 0.68 -26.28 20.93
CA GLY A 16 1.17 -24.95 20.62
C GLY A 16 2.51 -24.71 21.28
N LYS A 17 3.57 -24.64 20.47
CA LYS A 17 4.83 -24.03 20.90
C LYS A 17 4.71 -22.56 20.53
N THR A 18 4.39 -21.74 21.53
CA THR A 18 4.65 -20.31 21.47
C THR A 18 6.12 -20.13 21.10
N VAL A 19 6.39 -19.37 20.04
CA VAL A 19 7.75 -18.95 19.71
C VAL A 19 8.28 -18.23 20.96
N PRO A 20 9.41 -18.62 21.55
CA PRO A 20 9.90 -17.96 22.74
C PRO A 20 10.19 -16.50 22.38
N GLU A 21 9.53 -15.55 23.06
CA GLU A 21 9.90 -14.14 22.96
C GLU A 21 11.35 -14.00 23.43
N THR A 22 12.27 -13.84 22.48
CA THR A 22 13.68 -13.60 22.77
C THR A 22 13.83 -12.16 23.26
N PHE A 23 13.80 -11.98 24.58
CA PHE A 23 14.12 -10.70 25.21
C PHE A 23 15.59 -10.36 24.97
N VAL A 24 15.83 -9.30 24.20
CA VAL A 24 17.17 -8.74 24.00
C VAL A 24 17.44 -7.77 25.14
N ARG A 25 18.50 -8.01 25.93
CA ARG A 25 18.95 -7.06 26.95
C ARG A 25 19.36 -5.75 26.28
N ALA A 26 19.01 -4.61 26.87
CA ALA A 26 19.36 -3.30 26.34
C ALA A 26 20.87 -3.13 26.06
N SER A 27 21.74 -3.72 26.90
CA SER A 27 23.20 -3.71 26.70
C SER A 27 23.70 -4.48 25.47
N ARG A 28 22.84 -5.27 24.82
CA ARG A 28 23.12 -6.03 23.59
C ARG A 28 22.26 -5.57 22.41
N LEU A 29 21.44 -4.54 22.61
CA LEU A 29 20.61 -3.95 21.56
C LEU A 29 21.43 -2.88 20.82
N LEU A 30 21.49 -2.97 19.49
CA LEU A 30 21.99 -1.87 18.68
C LEU A 30 20.96 -0.74 18.69
N GLN A 31 21.24 0.29 19.48
CA GLN A 31 20.46 1.51 19.53
C GLN A 31 21.43 2.69 19.68
N PRO A 32 21.99 3.19 18.57
CA PRO A 32 22.85 4.36 18.59
C PRO A 32 21.97 5.60 18.80
N SER A 33 21.49 5.80 20.02
CA SER A 33 20.86 7.07 20.38
C SER A 33 21.93 8.16 20.29
N ALA A 34 21.62 9.23 19.57
CA ALA A 34 22.59 10.28 19.33
C ALA A 34 22.92 10.98 20.66
N SER A 35 24.14 10.80 21.16
CA SER A 35 24.78 11.76 22.08
C SER A 35 25.30 12.99 21.32
N THR A 36 25.33 12.92 19.98
CA THR A 36 25.96 13.89 19.08
C THR A 36 24.92 14.68 18.29
N LYS A 37 24.83 15.97 18.61
CA LYS A 37 23.92 16.99 18.04
C LYS A 37 24.10 17.29 16.53
N SER A 38 24.88 16.52 15.77
CA SER A 38 25.28 16.88 14.39
C SER A 38 24.19 16.62 13.37
N ASP A 39 23.55 15.45 13.40
CA ASP A 39 22.65 15.01 12.32
C ASP A 39 21.22 15.54 12.54
N ALA A 40 20.85 15.77 13.80
CA ALA A 40 19.58 16.34 14.22
C ALA A 40 19.32 17.78 13.71
N LYS A 41 20.37 18.51 13.31
CA LYS A 41 20.24 19.89 12.80
C LYS A 41 19.71 19.96 11.36
N GLN A 42 19.70 18.84 10.62
CA GLN A 42 19.21 18.78 9.23
C GLN A 42 17.82 18.17 9.08
N ALA A 43 17.19 17.71 10.17
CA ALA A 43 15.86 17.13 10.11
C ALA A 43 14.81 18.19 9.77
N LEU A 44 14.00 17.91 8.74
CA LEU A 44 12.98 18.84 8.23
C LEU A 44 11.64 18.72 8.97
N CYS A 45 11.42 17.62 9.70
CA CYS A 45 10.23 17.41 10.51
C CYS A 45 10.55 16.75 11.86
N LYS A 46 9.60 16.86 12.80
CA LYS A 46 9.75 16.34 14.17
C LYS A 46 9.87 14.81 14.20
N SER A 47 9.10 14.10 13.39
CA SER A 47 9.16 12.63 13.30
C SER A 47 10.53 12.14 12.84
N GLN A 48 11.05 12.71 11.74
CA GLN A 48 12.40 12.43 11.25
C GLN A 48 13.46 12.68 12.32
N LYS A 49 13.40 13.83 13.00
CA LYS A 49 14.34 14.16 14.07
C LYS A 49 14.32 13.13 15.19
N LEU A 50 13.15 12.78 15.70
CA LEU A 50 13.01 11.79 16.77
C LEU A 50 13.50 10.41 16.35
N MET A 51 13.20 9.98 15.12
CA MET A 51 13.68 8.69 14.62
C MET A 51 15.21 8.62 14.50
N LEU A 52 15.86 9.72 14.12
CA LEU A 52 17.32 9.82 14.09
C LEU A 52 17.90 9.89 15.52
N ASP A 53 17.39 10.79 16.36
CA ASP A 53 17.87 11.03 17.73
C ASP A 53 17.81 9.76 18.59
N HIS A 54 16.75 8.95 18.43
CA HIS A 54 16.54 7.72 19.18
C HIS A 54 17.17 6.47 18.55
N GLY A 55 17.91 6.61 17.44
CA GLY A 55 18.55 5.49 16.76
C GLY A 55 17.54 4.48 16.22
N LEU A 56 16.43 4.96 15.64
CA LEU A 56 15.43 4.14 14.96
C LEU A 56 15.71 3.99 13.47
N ILE A 57 16.25 5.04 12.83
CA ILE A 57 16.66 5.03 11.42
C ILE A 57 18.06 5.61 11.26
N SER A 58 18.74 5.23 10.18
CA SER A 58 20.01 5.83 9.76
C SER A 58 19.98 6.12 8.26
N SER A 59 20.38 7.31 7.83
CA SER A 59 20.40 7.65 6.40
C SER A 59 21.53 6.90 5.69
N THR A 60 21.22 6.25 4.56
CA THR A 60 22.20 5.59 3.68
C THR A 60 22.49 6.37 2.41
N GLY A 61 21.65 7.36 2.10
CA GLY A 61 21.70 8.20 0.91
C GLY A 61 20.48 9.12 0.84
N PRO A 62 20.40 10.00 -0.17
CA PRO A 62 19.24 10.87 -0.36
C PRO A 62 17.95 10.06 -0.54
N GLY A 63 17.03 10.17 0.43
CA GLY A 63 15.75 9.45 0.39
C GLY A 63 15.82 7.95 0.71
N THR A 64 16.95 7.44 1.20
CA THR A 64 17.11 6.02 1.57
C THR A 64 17.57 5.89 3.02
N PHE A 65 16.95 4.96 3.76
CA PHE A 65 17.16 4.80 5.20
C PHE A 65 17.30 3.33 5.58
N ALA A 66 18.27 3.03 6.44
CA ALA A 66 18.33 1.77 7.17
C ALA A 66 17.40 1.84 8.39
N LEU A 67 16.49 0.88 8.51
CA LEU A 67 15.68 0.68 9.71
C LEU A 67 16.50 -0.10 10.75
N LEU A 68 16.65 0.46 11.95
CA LEU A 68 17.40 -0.14 13.05
C LEU A 68 16.50 -1.10 13.86
N PRO A 69 17.05 -1.96 14.73
CA PRO A 69 16.30 -3.10 15.28
C PRO A 69 14.97 -2.75 15.97
N LEU A 70 14.86 -1.60 16.65
CA LEU A 70 13.60 -1.17 17.25
C LEU A 70 12.57 -0.72 16.21
N ALA A 71 12.99 -0.03 15.15
CA ALA A 71 12.10 0.33 14.05
C ALA A 71 11.63 -0.91 13.29
N VAL A 72 12.51 -1.89 13.07
CA VAL A 72 12.14 -3.18 12.47
C VAL A 72 11.08 -3.90 13.30
N LYS A 73 11.23 -3.95 14.63
CA LYS A 73 10.19 -4.52 15.51
C LYS A 73 8.85 -3.79 15.42
N ALA A 74 8.87 -2.46 15.35
CA ALA A 74 7.65 -1.67 15.19
C ALA A 74 6.99 -1.94 13.82
N LEU A 75 7.79 -2.00 12.76
CA LEU A 75 7.35 -2.36 11.41
C LEU A 75 6.74 -3.77 11.37
N GLU A 76 7.36 -4.78 11.99
CA GLU A 76 6.81 -6.14 12.05
C GLU A 76 5.45 -6.19 12.76
N ARG A 77 5.27 -5.41 13.83
CA ARG A 77 3.96 -5.29 14.51
C ARG A 77 2.92 -4.64 13.61
N LEU A 78 3.29 -3.60 12.88
CA LEU A 78 2.41 -2.95 11.91
C LEU A 78 2.04 -3.91 10.78
N VAL A 79 3.00 -4.67 10.24
CA VAL A 79 2.79 -5.71 9.23
C VAL A 79 1.79 -6.75 9.74
N ASN A 80 1.95 -7.23 10.97
CA ASN A 80 1.05 -8.22 11.55
C ASN A 80 -0.39 -7.70 11.71
N LEU A 81 -0.55 -6.43 12.12
CA LEU A 81 -1.87 -5.79 12.20
C LEU A 81 -2.53 -5.72 10.82
N ILE A 82 -1.80 -5.22 9.82
CA ILE A 82 -2.29 -5.11 8.44
C ILE A 82 -2.65 -6.49 7.88
N ASP A 83 -1.78 -7.48 8.08
CA ASP A 83 -2.01 -8.85 7.64
C ASP A 83 -3.30 -9.42 8.26
N SER A 84 -3.53 -9.20 9.56
CA SER A 84 -4.73 -9.66 10.25
C SER A 84 -6.00 -9.05 9.65
N GLU A 85 -6.04 -7.73 9.45
CA GLU A 85 -7.21 -7.02 8.92
C GLU A 85 -7.50 -7.38 7.46
N LEU A 86 -6.46 -7.52 6.63
CA LEU A 86 -6.63 -7.88 5.22
C LEU A 86 -6.99 -9.35 5.03
N GLN A 87 -6.43 -10.26 5.82
CA GLN A 87 -6.81 -11.68 5.75
C GLN A 87 -8.23 -11.91 6.24
N GLN A 88 -8.70 -11.13 7.22
CA GLN A 88 -10.09 -11.22 7.71
C GLN A 88 -11.11 -10.91 6.61
N ILE A 89 -10.79 -10.01 5.69
CA ILE A 89 -11.64 -9.70 4.53
C ILE A 89 -11.42 -10.64 3.34
N GLY A 90 -10.59 -11.69 3.48
CA GLY A 90 -10.31 -12.67 2.42
C GLY A 90 -9.10 -12.35 1.54
N GLY A 91 -8.28 -11.36 1.92
CA GLY A 91 -7.04 -11.03 1.25
C GLY A 91 -5.99 -12.14 1.37
N GLN A 92 -5.34 -12.46 0.26
CA GLN A 92 -4.29 -13.47 0.18
C GLN A 92 -2.93 -12.79 -0.02
N LYS A 93 -1.99 -13.08 0.88
CA LYS A 93 -0.65 -12.48 0.83
C LYS A 93 0.19 -13.13 -0.26
N THR A 94 0.83 -12.28 -1.05
CA THR A 94 1.73 -12.62 -2.16
C THR A 94 3.01 -11.79 -2.03
N TYR A 95 4.02 -12.12 -2.83
CA TYR A 95 5.30 -11.41 -2.83
C TYR A 95 5.78 -11.26 -4.26
N PHE A 96 5.64 -10.06 -4.84
CA PHE A 96 6.11 -9.78 -6.19
C PHE A 96 7.57 -9.31 -6.18
N PRO A 97 8.35 -9.61 -7.24
CA PRO A 97 9.69 -9.08 -7.36
C PRO A 97 9.66 -7.56 -7.49
N CYS A 98 10.60 -6.87 -6.83
CA CYS A 98 10.80 -5.43 -7.04
C CYS A 98 11.38 -5.12 -8.42
N LEU A 99 12.07 -6.08 -9.05
CA LEU A 99 12.60 -5.94 -10.40
C LEU A 99 11.56 -6.40 -11.43
N VAL A 100 10.96 -5.47 -12.16
CA VAL A 100 9.84 -5.72 -13.09
C VAL A 100 10.30 -5.47 -14.53
N PRO A 101 9.97 -6.34 -15.51
CA PRO A 101 10.26 -6.08 -16.92
C PRO A 101 9.58 -4.80 -17.40
N SER A 102 10.35 -3.88 -18.01
CA SER A 102 9.81 -2.61 -18.52
C SER A 102 8.74 -2.80 -19.60
N THR A 103 8.75 -3.95 -20.28
CA THR A 103 7.76 -4.32 -21.30
C THR A 103 6.34 -4.31 -20.76
N LEU A 104 6.14 -4.59 -19.48
CA LEU A 104 4.82 -4.52 -18.83
C LEU A 104 4.30 -3.08 -18.78
N PHE A 105 5.13 -2.14 -18.30
CA PHE A 105 4.80 -0.71 -18.27
C PHE A 105 4.68 -0.10 -19.67
N LYS A 106 5.42 -0.61 -20.66
CA LYS A 106 5.26 -0.22 -22.07
C LYS A 106 3.89 -0.64 -22.61
N LYS A 107 3.41 -1.86 -22.30
CA LYS A 107 2.09 -2.35 -22.74
C LYS A 107 0.93 -1.50 -22.20
N THR A 108 1.06 -1.00 -20.98
CA THR A 108 0.03 -0.14 -20.36
C THR A 108 0.19 1.35 -20.68
N GLY A 109 1.28 1.73 -21.36
CA GLY A 109 1.63 3.11 -21.61
C GLY A 109 2.03 3.90 -20.34
N ARG A 110 2.22 3.23 -19.20
CA ARG A 110 2.62 3.88 -17.95
C ARG A 110 4.10 4.22 -17.88
N LEU A 111 4.94 3.58 -18.70
CA LEU A 111 6.36 3.91 -18.77
C LEU A 111 6.58 5.41 -19.06
N ASP A 112 5.89 5.92 -20.08
CA ASP A 112 6.03 7.32 -20.49
C ASP A 112 5.30 8.28 -19.53
N LYS A 113 4.17 7.85 -18.95
CA LYS A 113 3.40 8.65 -17.98
C LYS A 113 4.16 8.87 -16.67
N LEU A 114 4.82 7.84 -16.15
CA LEU A 114 5.61 7.93 -14.91
C LEU A 114 6.93 8.67 -15.14
N GLY A 115 7.49 8.58 -16.35
CA GLY A 115 8.62 9.40 -16.78
C GLY A 115 9.82 9.28 -15.84
N GLN A 116 10.26 10.43 -15.30
CA GLN A 116 11.46 10.53 -14.47
C GLN A 116 11.29 9.95 -13.06
N GLU A 117 10.08 9.72 -12.59
CA GLU A 117 9.85 9.11 -11.27
C GLU A 117 10.15 7.61 -11.25
N LEU A 118 10.28 6.98 -12.43
CA LEU A 118 10.52 5.56 -12.58
C LEU A 118 12.00 5.26 -12.73
N PHE A 119 12.56 4.47 -11.80
CA PHE A 119 13.89 3.91 -11.98
C PHE A 119 13.89 2.88 -13.11
N VAL A 120 14.60 3.20 -14.21
CA VAL A 120 14.84 2.29 -15.34
C VAL A 120 16.29 1.80 -15.29
N LEU A 121 16.48 0.50 -15.47
CA LEU A 121 17.79 -0.14 -15.43
C LEU A 121 17.94 -1.15 -16.57
N LYS A 122 19.19 -1.48 -16.90
CA LYS A 122 19.53 -2.50 -17.88
C LYS A 122 20.31 -3.63 -17.23
N ASP A 123 19.98 -4.87 -17.58
CA ASP A 123 20.81 -6.01 -17.17
C ASP A 123 22.07 -6.14 -18.04
N ARG A 124 22.92 -7.13 -17.74
CA ARG A 124 24.15 -7.41 -18.51
C ARG A 124 23.92 -7.88 -19.96
N LYS A 125 22.66 -8.12 -20.35
CA LYS A 125 22.23 -8.54 -21.68
C LYS A 125 21.40 -7.45 -22.37
N ASP A 126 21.46 -6.21 -21.87
CA ASP A 126 20.73 -5.05 -22.37
C ASP A 126 19.19 -5.18 -22.32
N HIS A 127 18.65 -6.05 -21.46
CA HIS A 127 17.22 -6.08 -21.19
C HIS A 127 16.83 -4.94 -20.25
N ASP A 128 15.77 -4.22 -20.64
CA ASP A 128 15.23 -3.10 -19.87
C ASP A 128 14.30 -3.59 -18.74
N TYR A 129 14.61 -3.21 -17.51
CA TYR A 129 13.78 -3.41 -16.32
C TYR A 129 13.48 -2.08 -15.64
N CYS A 130 12.49 -2.10 -14.75
CA CYS A 130 12.22 -1.02 -13.82
C CYS A 130 12.22 -1.56 -12.39
N LEU A 131 12.59 -0.71 -11.43
CA LEU A 131 12.26 -0.99 -10.03
C LEU A 131 10.79 -0.61 -9.83
N GLY A 132 9.98 -1.55 -9.37
CA GLY A 132 8.53 -1.38 -9.25
C GLY A 132 8.16 -0.22 -8.32
N PRO A 133 7.56 0.88 -8.82
CA PRO A 133 6.98 1.92 -7.96
C PRO A 133 5.64 1.45 -7.37
N THR A 134 5.01 0.48 -8.04
CA THR A 134 3.78 -0.23 -7.73
C THR A 134 3.70 -1.47 -8.66
N HIS A 135 2.72 -2.35 -8.48
CA HIS A 135 2.69 -3.69 -9.07
C HIS A 135 1.45 -3.99 -9.90
N GLU A 136 0.81 -2.96 -10.46
CA GLU A 136 -0.44 -3.15 -11.18
C GLU A 136 -0.23 -4.14 -12.34
N GLU A 137 0.68 -3.83 -13.24
CA GLU A 137 0.93 -4.66 -14.40
C GLU A 137 1.40 -6.06 -14.03
N ALA A 138 2.17 -6.20 -12.96
CA ALA A 138 2.73 -7.47 -12.51
C ALA A 138 1.63 -8.45 -12.06
N VAL A 139 0.70 -8.02 -11.20
CA VAL A 139 -0.37 -8.91 -10.72
C VAL A 139 -1.41 -9.20 -11.81
N THR A 140 -1.72 -8.23 -12.70
CA THR A 140 -2.63 -8.52 -13.81
C THR A 140 -1.98 -9.46 -14.84
N GLN A 141 -0.68 -9.32 -15.08
CA GLN A 141 0.07 -10.27 -15.90
C GLN A 141 0.06 -11.67 -15.27
N LEU A 142 0.17 -11.78 -13.94
CA LEU A 142 0.02 -13.05 -13.22
C LEU A 142 -1.36 -13.65 -13.46
N VAL A 143 -2.43 -12.89 -13.21
CA VAL A 143 -3.81 -13.37 -13.40
C VAL A 143 -4.07 -13.78 -14.85
N SER A 144 -3.63 -12.97 -15.82
CA SER A 144 -3.70 -13.27 -17.25
C SER A 144 -2.96 -14.56 -17.62
N SER A 145 -1.80 -14.82 -17.00
CA SER A 145 -1.00 -16.03 -17.26
C SER A 145 -1.67 -17.33 -16.81
N LEU A 146 -2.65 -17.26 -15.91
CA LEU A 146 -3.46 -18.41 -15.49
C LEU A 146 -4.46 -18.87 -16.58
N LYS A 147 -4.44 -18.20 -17.76
CA LYS A 147 -5.27 -18.41 -18.96
C LYS A 147 -6.75 -18.09 -18.75
N THR A 148 -7.38 -18.66 -17.74
CA THR A 148 -8.75 -18.33 -17.33
C THR A 148 -8.88 -18.47 -15.83
N LEU A 149 -9.24 -17.38 -15.16
CA LEU A 149 -9.58 -17.44 -13.74
C LEU A 149 -11.03 -17.98 -13.62
N PRO A 150 -11.27 -19.08 -12.86
CA PRO A 150 -12.63 -19.60 -12.70
C PRO A 150 -13.51 -18.56 -12.02
N HIS A 151 -14.71 -18.32 -12.56
CA HIS A 151 -15.66 -17.36 -12.00
C HIS A 151 -15.99 -17.62 -10.52
N ALA A 152 -15.96 -18.89 -10.08
CA ALA A 152 -16.19 -19.26 -8.68
C ALA A 152 -15.07 -18.84 -7.70
N SER A 153 -13.89 -18.48 -8.21
CA SER A 153 -12.76 -18.02 -7.39
C SER A 153 -12.78 -16.51 -7.11
N LEU A 154 -13.75 -15.79 -7.69
CA LEU A 154 -13.95 -14.36 -7.48
C LEU A 154 -14.98 -14.09 -6.36
N PRO A 155 -14.75 -13.08 -5.50
CA PRO A 155 -13.71 -12.06 -5.61
C PRO A 155 -12.32 -12.58 -5.21
N LEU A 156 -11.31 -12.29 -6.03
CA LEU A 156 -9.91 -12.63 -5.76
C LEU A 156 -9.21 -11.39 -5.23
N MET A 157 -8.64 -11.47 -4.03
CA MET A 157 -7.93 -10.36 -3.40
C MET A 157 -6.50 -10.77 -3.10
N LEU A 158 -5.54 -10.18 -3.80
CA LEU A 158 -4.11 -10.44 -3.62
C LEU A 158 -3.43 -9.20 -3.05
N TYR A 159 -2.66 -9.32 -1.98
CA TYR A 159 -1.88 -8.20 -1.47
C TYR A 159 -0.43 -8.58 -1.19
N GLN A 160 0.44 -7.59 -1.08
CA GLN A 160 1.82 -7.79 -0.66
C GLN A 160 2.25 -6.65 0.25
N ILE A 161 3.32 -6.85 1.03
CA ILE A 161 4.00 -5.79 1.77
C ILE A 161 5.46 -5.82 1.35
N THR A 162 5.86 -4.94 0.42
CA THR A 162 7.17 -4.98 -0.23
C THR A 162 7.75 -3.59 -0.44
N PRO A 163 9.08 -3.48 -0.54
CA PRO A 163 9.74 -2.25 -0.93
C PRO A 163 9.31 -1.78 -2.33
N LYS A 164 9.11 -0.48 -2.45
CA LYS A 164 8.80 0.25 -3.68
C LYS A 164 9.84 1.33 -3.90
N PHE A 165 9.99 1.71 -5.16
CA PHE A 165 11.03 2.65 -5.57
C PHE A 165 10.43 3.74 -6.45
N ARG A 166 10.63 5.00 -6.07
CA ARG A 166 10.29 6.18 -6.86
C ARG A 166 11.47 7.13 -6.85
N ASP A 167 11.90 7.61 -8.01
CA ASP A 167 13.04 8.55 -8.10
C ASP A 167 12.58 9.97 -7.77
N GLU A 168 12.18 10.15 -6.51
CA GLU A 168 11.75 11.44 -5.98
C GLU A 168 12.87 12.47 -6.16
N ALA A 169 12.56 13.53 -6.91
CA ALA A 169 13.50 14.58 -7.27
C ALA A 169 14.03 15.30 -6.01
N ARG A 170 13.18 15.48 -4.99
CA ARG A 170 13.55 16.14 -3.74
C ARG A 170 13.05 15.35 -2.52
N PRO A 171 13.75 14.26 -2.13
CA PRO A 171 13.38 13.48 -0.96
C PRO A 171 13.49 14.33 0.31
N LYS A 172 12.49 14.27 1.17
CA LYS A 172 12.37 15.12 2.35
C LYS A 172 11.60 14.43 3.47
N PHE A 173 11.62 15.05 4.66
CA PHE A 173 10.86 14.59 5.82
C PHE A 173 11.15 13.15 6.30
N GLY A 174 12.32 12.60 6.00
CA GLY A 174 12.71 11.28 6.48
C GLY A 174 11.97 10.16 5.76
N LEU A 175 11.27 9.31 6.53
CA LEU A 175 10.50 8.20 5.97
C LEU A 175 9.25 8.64 5.22
N LEU A 176 8.84 9.91 5.35
CA LEU A 176 7.60 10.42 4.76
C LEU A 176 7.70 10.70 3.24
N ARG A 177 8.90 11.01 2.74
CA ARG A 177 9.09 11.26 1.31
C ARG A 177 10.48 10.80 0.89
N GLY A 178 10.62 9.49 0.79
CA GLY A 178 11.84 8.80 0.37
C GLY A 178 11.83 8.39 -1.11
N ARG A 179 12.91 7.72 -1.52
CA ARG A 179 13.04 7.06 -2.82
C ARG A 179 12.79 5.56 -2.74
N GLU A 180 13.12 4.97 -1.60
CA GLU A 180 12.80 3.59 -1.25
C GLU A 180 11.89 3.61 -0.03
N PHE A 181 10.75 2.93 -0.12
CA PHE A 181 9.78 2.89 0.96
C PHE A 181 9.02 1.56 0.97
N ILE A 182 8.55 1.16 2.15
CA ILE A 182 7.74 -0.05 2.29
C ILE A 182 6.29 0.35 2.08
N MET A 183 5.65 -0.34 1.16
CA MET A 183 4.24 -0.18 0.88
C MET A 183 3.60 -1.54 1.00
N LYS A 184 2.34 -1.52 1.39
CA LYS A 184 1.49 -2.66 1.07
C LYS A 184 0.49 -2.27 0.04
N ASP A 185 0.15 -3.17 -0.83
CA ASP A 185 -0.61 -2.90 -2.03
C ASP A 185 -1.44 -4.16 -2.27
N MET A 186 -2.72 -3.94 -2.48
CA MET A 186 -3.74 -4.95 -2.59
C MET A 186 -4.47 -4.77 -3.89
N TYR A 187 -4.75 -5.87 -4.56
CA TYR A 187 -5.36 -5.91 -5.87
C TYR A 187 -6.54 -6.88 -5.82
N SER A 188 -7.76 -6.37 -6.03
CA SER A 188 -8.94 -7.21 -6.18
C SER A 188 -9.28 -7.42 -7.65
N PHE A 189 -9.86 -8.58 -7.93
CA PHE A 189 -10.51 -8.91 -9.17
C PHE A 189 -11.94 -9.35 -8.81
N ASP A 190 -12.91 -8.76 -9.48
CA ASP A 190 -14.35 -8.94 -9.22
C ASP A 190 -15.09 -9.23 -10.53
N LYS A 191 -16.28 -9.82 -10.44
CA LYS A 191 -17.05 -10.27 -11.62
C LYS A 191 -17.80 -9.14 -12.30
N THR A 192 -18.36 -8.22 -11.51
CA THR A 192 -19.20 -7.12 -11.99
C THR A 192 -18.80 -5.82 -11.30
N VAL A 193 -19.26 -4.69 -11.85
CA VAL A 193 -19.03 -3.35 -11.28
C VAL A 193 -19.58 -3.25 -9.86
N GLU A 194 -20.73 -3.87 -9.61
CA GLU A 194 -21.43 -3.82 -8.33
C GLU A 194 -20.69 -4.61 -7.25
N GLU A 195 -20.22 -5.82 -7.58
CA GLU A 195 -19.38 -6.61 -6.67
C GLU A 195 -18.08 -5.88 -6.37
N ALA A 196 -17.46 -5.31 -7.39
CA ALA A 196 -16.29 -4.45 -7.31
C ALA A 196 -16.50 -3.26 -6.34
N ALA A 197 -17.64 -2.58 -6.41
CA ALA A 197 -17.98 -1.50 -5.49
C ALA A 197 -18.16 -2.02 -4.05
N GLY A 198 -18.72 -3.22 -3.88
CA GLY A 198 -18.78 -3.91 -2.59
C GLY A 198 -17.41 -4.21 -2.01
N THR A 199 -16.51 -4.80 -2.81
CA THR A 199 -15.12 -5.08 -2.42
C THR A 199 -14.36 -3.79 -2.10
N TYR A 200 -14.56 -2.72 -2.88
CA TYR A 200 -13.97 -1.41 -2.59
C TYR A 200 -14.35 -0.86 -1.22
N ASN A 201 -15.64 -0.91 -0.87
CA ASN A 201 -16.11 -0.47 0.44
C ASN A 201 -15.55 -1.35 1.55
N LEU A 202 -15.52 -2.68 1.35
CA LEU A 202 -14.95 -3.63 2.30
C LEU A 202 -13.48 -3.31 2.61
N VAL A 203 -12.69 -2.96 1.59
CA VAL A 203 -11.28 -2.59 1.78
C VAL A 203 -11.13 -1.21 2.42
N CYS A 204 -11.96 -0.22 2.04
CA CYS A 204 -11.99 1.07 2.74
C CYS A 204 -12.28 0.90 4.24
N ASP A 205 -13.24 0.05 4.60
CA ASP A 205 -13.59 -0.23 5.99
C ASP A 205 -12.43 -0.92 6.73
N ALA A 206 -11.68 -1.80 6.05
CA ALA A 206 -10.47 -2.39 6.62
C ALA A 206 -9.40 -1.33 6.92
N TYR A 207 -9.23 -0.32 6.06
CA TYR A 207 -8.28 0.77 6.33
C TYR A 207 -8.70 1.59 7.53
N MET A 208 -9.99 1.91 7.61
CA MET A 208 -10.53 2.63 8.75
C MET A 208 -10.27 1.87 10.05
N ARG A 209 -10.47 0.55 10.08
CA ARG A 209 -10.16 -0.29 11.25
C ARG A 209 -8.66 -0.32 11.58
N ILE A 210 -7.79 -0.42 10.57
CA ILE A 210 -6.33 -0.37 10.77
C ILE A 210 -5.93 0.97 11.40
N LEU A 211 -6.36 2.09 10.83
CA LEU A 211 -6.02 3.43 11.31
C LEU A 211 -6.60 3.71 12.70
N GLN A 212 -7.82 3.23 12.98
CA GLN A 212 -8.43 3.29 14.32
C GLN A 212 -7.62 2.50 15.36
N GLN A 213 -7.17 1.29 15.03
CA GLN A 213 -6.33 0.47 15.93
C GLN A 213 -4.93 1.05 16.15
N LEU A 214 -4.41 1.79 15.15
CA LEU A 214 -3.16 2.56 15.29
C LEU A 214 -3.36 3.87 16.05
N GLU A 215 -4.60 4.22 16.41
CA GLU A 215 -4.97 5.49 17.06
C GLU A 215 -4.51 6.72 16.26
N VAL A 216 -4.43 6.60 14.94
CA VAL A 216 -4.10 7.70 14.04
C VAL A 216 -5.41 8.38 13.63
N PRO A 217 -5.65 9.64 14.01
CA PRO A 217 -6.84 10.35 13.56
C PRO A 217 -6.75 10.55 12.04
N PHE A 218 -7.83 10.30 11.31
CA PHE A 218 -7.81 10.42 9.86
C PHE A 218 -9.10 11.03 9.33
N VAL A 219 -9.00 11.61 8.14
CA VAL A 219 -10.12 12.07 7.33
C VAL A 219 -10.11 11.30 6.03
N LYS A 220 -11.26 10.71 5.67
CA LYS A 220 -11.47 10.12 4.35
C LYS A 220 -11.91 11.21 3.38
N VAL A 221 -11.16 11.38 2.30
CA VAL A 221 -11.45 12.38 1.26
C VAL A 221 -11.69 11.72 -0.08
N LYS A 222 -12.59 12.30 -0.89
CA LYS A 222 -12.67 11.96 -2.32
C LYS A 222 -11.47 12.57 -3.03
N ALA A 223 -10.88 11.80 -3.95
CA ALA A 223 -9.67 12.18 -4.64
C ALA A 223 -9.69 11.80 -6.13
N SER A 224 -8.89 12.53 -6.91
CA SER A 224 -8.68 12.24 -8.32
C SER A 224 -7.90 10.94 -8.51
N THR A 225 -8.14 10.25 -9.64
CA THR A 225 -7.50 8.95 -9.91
C THR A 225 -6.09 9.07 -10.51
N GLY A 226 -5.63 10.28 -10.83
CA GLY A 226 -4.27 10.57 -11.29
C GLY A 226 -3.78 9.69 -12.46
N ALA A 227 -2.48 9.38 -12.44
CA ALA A 227 -1.84 8.53 -13.47
C ALA A 227 -2.25 7.04 -13.40
N MET A 228 -2.91 6.63 -12.32
CA MET A 228 -3.42 5.27 -12.14
C MET A 228 -4.62 4.98 -13.05
N GLY A 229 -5.38 6.03 -13.43
CA GLY A 229 -6.63 5.93 -14.18
C GLY A 229 -7.79 5.47 -13.29
N GLY A 230 -9.02 5.36 -13.83
CA GLY A 230 -10.16 4.86 -13.05
C GLY A 230 -11.39 5.76 -12.99
N SER A 231 -12.42 5.35 -12.23
CA SER A 231 -13.69 6.11 -12.11
C SER A 231 -13.84 6.89 -10.80
N TYR A 232 -13.34 6.40 -9.68
CA TYR A 232 -13.35 7.12 -8.40
C TYR A 232 -12.25 6.61 -7.46
N SER A 233 -11.79 7.47 -6.54
CA SER A 233 -10.81 7.10 -5.51
C SER A 233 -11.08 7.81 -4.19
N HIS A 234 -10.55 7.26 -3.10
CA HIS A 234 -10.56 7.89 -1.79
C HIS A 234 -9.19 7.81 -1.15
N GLU A 235 -8.74 8.94 -0.64
CA GLU A 235 -7.52 9.06 0.15
C GLU A 235 -7.89 9.17 1.64
N PHE A 236 -6.98 8.74 2.50
CA PHE A 236 -7.09 8.82 3.94
C PHE A 236 -5.94 9.68 4.44
N HIS A 237 -6.28 10.80 5.08
CA HIS A 237 -5.32 11.82 5.46
C HIS A 237 -5.22 11.97 6.97
N PHE A 238 -4.00 11.93 7.50
CA PHE A 238 -3.71 12.43 8.84
C PHE A 238 -3.48 13.93 8.78
N LEU A 239 -4.38 14.71 9.42
CA LEU A 239 -4.32 16.17 9.37
C LEU A 239 -3.09 16.68 10.13
N ASN A 240 -2.20 17.37 9.43
CA ASN A 240 -0.98 17.94 9.98
C ASN A 240 -0.43 19.06 9.09
N ASP A 241 0.09 20.12 9.70
CA ASP A 241 0.65 21.27 8.97
C ASP A 241 1.89 20.92 8.14
N ILE A 242 2.55 19.80 8.40
CA ILE A 242 3.67 19.34 7.56
C ILE A 242 3.19 18.63 6.28
N GLY A 243 1.93 18.21 6.24
CA GLY A 243 1.32 17.49 5.13
C GLY A 243 1.39 18.26 3.83
N GLU A 244 1.65 17.57 2.72
CA GLU A 244 1.82 18.23 1.42
C GLU A 244 0.52 18.43 0.68
N ASP A 245 -0.51 17.67 1.04
CA ASP A 245 -1.80 17.72 0.39
C ASP A 245 -2.67 18.78 1.03
N HIS A 246 -3.23 19.63 0.19
CA HIS A 246 -4.20 20.64 0.60
C HIS A 246 -5.60 20.04 0.50
N LEU A 247 -6.37 20.18 1.57
CA LEU A 247 -7.67 19.55 1.74
C LEU A 247 -8.70 20.59 2.18
N HIS A 248 -9.94 20.35 1.80
CA HIS A 248 -11.11 21.07 2.33
C HIS A 248 -11.90 20.12 3.22
N VAL A 249 -11.87 20.34 4.53
CA VAL A 249 -12.46 19.44 5.54
C VAL A 249 -13.68 20.09 6.18
N CYS A 250 -14.79 19.36 6.26
CA CYS A 250 -15.98 19.82 6.95
C CYS A 250 -15.80 19.76 8.47
N THR A 251 -16.05 20.86 9.16
CA THR A 251 -15.97 20.95 10.64
C THR A 251 -17.07 20.20 11.37
N GLN A 252 -18.17 19.88 10.69
CA GLN A 252 -19.34 19.22 11.30
C GLN A 252 -19.31 17.69 11.17
N CYS A 253 -19.00 17.17 9.97
CA CYS A 253 -19.06 15.74 9.69
C CYS A 253 -17.71 15.11 9.33
N GLN A 254 -16.61 15.88 9.37
CA GLN A 254 -15.25 15.43 9.06
C GLN A 254 -15.11 14.71 7.71
N THR A 255 -16.03 14.97 6.77
CA THR A 255 -15.85 14.58 5.37
C THR A 255 -14.96 15.62 4.71
N GLY A 256 -13.94 15.19 3.96
CA GLY A 256 -13.07 16.10 3.21
C GLY A 256 -13.13 15.90 1.70
N LEU A 257 -12.69 16.92 0.98
CA LEU A 257 -12.50 16.94 -0.47
C LEU A 257 -11.06 17.37 -0.76
N SER A 258 -10.42 16.72 -1.72
CA SER A 258 -9.16 17.24 -2.28
C SER A 258 -9.42 18.56 -3.02
N VAL A 259 -8.45 19.47 -3.02
CA VAL A 259 -8.56 20.81 -3.66
C VAL A 259 -8.95 20.71 -5.13
N ASP A 260 -8.57 19.64 -5.82
CA ASP A 260 -8.87 19.43 -7.24
C ASP A 260 -10.37 19.21 -7.54
N GLU A 261 -11.23 19.03 -6.52
CA GLU A 261 -12.66 18.73 -6.66
C GLU A 261 -13.62 19.81 -6.12
N VAL A 262 -13.15 21.01 -5.75
CA VAL A 262 -14.02 22.01 -5.13
C VAL A 262 -14.87 22.78 -6.15
N GLY A 263 -16.20 22.62 -6.05
CA GLY A 263 -17.18 23.50 -6.69
C GLY A 263 -17.38 24.83 -5.94
N SER A 264 -17.66 25.90 -6.68
CA SER A 264 -17.77 27.28 -6.21
C SER A 264 -18.96 27.55 -5.25
N GLY A 265 -18.67 27.99 -4.01
CA GLY A 265 -19.62 28.47 -3.00
C GLY A 265 -18.94 28.70 -1.63
N CYS A 266 -19.47 29.55 -0.73
CA CYS A 266 -18.76 30.14 0.44
C CYS A 266 -17.29 30.54 0.11
N GLU A 267 -16.43 30.98 1.04
CA GLU A 267 -15.03 31.25 0.63
C GLU A 267 -14.29 29.94 0.25
N ASN A 268 -14.74 28.78 0.74
CA ASN A 268 -14.08 27.46 0.65
C ASN A 268 -14.99 26.26 0.30
N GLY A 269 -16.26 26.46 -0.06
CA GLY A 269 -17.22 25.40 -0.37
C GLY A 269 -18.18 25.01 0.76
N THR A 270 -19.33 24.44 0.43
CA THR A 270 -20.26 23.80 1.39
C THR A 270 -20.15 22.29 1.29
N CYS A 271 -20.13 21.61 2.43
CA CYS A 271 -20.06 20.16 2.48
C CYS A 271 -21.29 19.51 1.83
N GLU A 272 -21.09 18.67 0.81
CA GLU A 272 -22.18 17.94 0.13
C GLU A 272 -22.95 17.00 1.06
N ASN A 273 -22.31 16.54 2.15
CA ASN A 273 -22.89 15.57 3.06
C ASN A 273 -23.83 16.21 4.10
N CYS A 274 -23.48 17.39 4.64
CA CYS A 274 -24.23 17.99 5.75
C CYS A 274 -24.54 19.49 5.59
N GLY A 275 -24.08 20.14 4.52
CA GLY A 275 -24.26 21.57 4.28
C GLY A 275 -23.38 22.49 5.14
N GLY A 276 -22.51 21.93 6.00
CA GLY A 276 -21.59 22.70 6.84
C GLY A 276 -20.45 23.36 6.04
N CYS A 277 -19.80 24.37 6.61
CA CYS A 277 -18.66 25.03 5.97
C CYS A 277 -17.42 24.13 5.92
N LEU A 278 -16.70 24.18 4.80
CA LEU A 278 -15.40 23.55 4.64
C LEU A 278 -14.29 24.49 5.14
N GLN A 279 -13.26 23.92 5.77
CA GLN A 279 -12.05 24.62 6.18
C GLN A 279 -10.84 24.04 5.47
N GLU A 280 -9.92 24.91 5.07
CA GLU A 280 -8.64 24.49 4.53
C GLU A 280 -7.82 23.78 5.63
N ALA A 281 -7.27 22.63 5.28
CA ALA A 281 -6.37 21.86 6.13
C ALA A 281 -5.26 21.26 5.28
N ARG A 282 -4.15 20.88 5.94
CA ARG A 282 -3.07 20.13 5.31
C ARG A 282 -3.08 18.69 5.83
N GLY A 283 -2.84 17.74 4.94
CA GLY A 283 -2.91 16.31 5.21
C GLY A 283 -1.66 15.56 4.77
N ILE A 284 -1.36 14.50 5.51
CA ILE A 284 -0.42 13.46 5.11
C ILE A 284 -1.25 12.28 4.63
N GLU A 285 -1.14 11.91 3.36
CA GLU A 285 -1.84 10.77 2.75
C GLU A 285 -1.31 9.44 3.32
N VAL A 286 -2.02 8.84 4.28
CA VAL A 286 -1.61 7.57 4.90
C VAL A 286 -2.17 6.34 4.18
N ALA A 287 -3.19 6.49 3.32
CA ALA A 287 -3.70 5.42 2.48
C ALA A 287 -4.52 5.94 1.29
N HIS A 288 -4.58 5.14 0.22
CA HIS A 288 -5.37 5.46 -0.99
C HIS A 288 -6.06 4.21 -1.53
N ALA A 289 -7.33 4.32 -1.89
CA ALA A 289 -8.09 3.25 -2.55
C ALA A 289 -8.63 3.73 -3.90
N PHE A 290 -8.42 2.94 -4.96
CA PHE A 290 -8.77 3.27 -6.33
C PHE A 290 -9.75 2.30 -6.98
N CYS A 291 -10.73 2.85 -7.72
CA CYS A 291 -11.47 2.15 -8.76
C CYS A 291 -10.77 2.25 -10.10
N LEU A 292 -10.10 1.18 -10.56
CA LEU A 292 -9.40 1.19 -11.85
C LEU A 292 -10.24 0.57 -12.98
N GLY A 293 -11.39 -0.05 -12.66
CA GLY A 293 -12.27 -0.69 -13.63
C GLY A 293 -11.53 -1.73 -14.48
N THR A 294 -11.65 -1.64 -15.80
CA THR A 294 -11.01 -2.57 -16.75
C THR A 294 -9.69 -2.04 -17.33
N THR A 295 -9.13 -0.96 -16.77
CA THR A 295 -7.94 -0.26 -17.31
C THR A 295 -6.79 -1.21 -17.62
N TYR A 296 -6.47 -2.12 -16.70
CA TYR A 296 -5.35 -3.04 -16.86
C TYR A 296 -5.77 -4.40 -17.42
N SER A 297 -6.92 -4.93 -17.01
CA SER A 297 -7.39 -6.25 -17.46
C SER A 297 -7.62 -6.27 -18.97
N LYS A 298 -8.14 -5.17 -19.54
CA LYS A 298 -8.29 -5.01 -20.99
C LYS A 298 -6.94 -5.00 -21.72
N LEU A 299 -5.97 -4.22 -21.23
CA LEU A 299 -4.65 -4.05 -21.87
C LEU A 299 -3.77 -5.30 -21.77
N LEU A 300 -3.95 -6.12 -20.73
CA LEU A 300 -3.18 -7.34 -20.48
C LEU A 300 -3.98 -8.62 -20.72
N SER A 301 -5.17 -8.51 -21.32
CA SER A 301 -6.06 -9.62 -21.67
C SER A 301 -6.35 -10.57 -20.51
N ALA A 302 -6.51 -10.03 -19.30
CA ALA A 302 -6.93 -10.82 -18.14
C ALA A 302 -8.44 -11.06 -18.23
N THR A 303 -8.84 -12.32 -18.43
CA THR A 303 -10.24 -12.73 -18.63
C THR A 303 -10.67 -13.80 -17.65
N THR A 304 -11.98 -13.89 -17.42
CA THR A 304 -12.61 -14.87 -16.54
C THR A 304 -13.46 -15.84 -17.34
N GLN A 305 -13.55 -17.09 -16.89
CA GLN A 305 -14.37 -18.10 -17.56
C GLN A 305 -15.65 -18.35 -16.79
N HIS A 306 -16.79 -18.14 -17.46
CA HIS A 306 -18.12 -18.43 -16.93
C HIS A 306 -18.40 -19.93 -16.85
N ALA A 307 -19.39 -20.30 -16.05
CA ALA A 307 -19.85 -21.68 -15.89
C ALA A 307 -20.40 -22.29 -17.20
N ASP A 308 -20.83 -21.46 -18.16
CA ASP A 308 -21.27 -21.87 -19.49
C ASP A 308 -20.11 -22.06 -20.50
N GLY A 309 -18.86 -21.86 -20.06
CA GLY A 309 -17.66 -21.98 -20.86
C GLY A 309 -17.32 -20.75 -21.71
N LYS A 310 -18.11 -19.67 -21.65
CA LYS A 310 -17.79 -18.41 -22.32
C LYS A 310 -16.79 -17.60 -21.50
N ASN A 311 -15.88 -16.92 -22.19
CA ASN A 311 -14.95 -15.99 -21.56
C ASN A 311 -15.59 -14.60 -21.50
N SER A 312 -15.43 -13.92 -20.38
CA SER A 312 -15.74 -12.50 -20.22
C SER A 312 -14.48 -11.70 -19.96
N GLU A 313 -14.43 -10.51 -20.56
CA GLU A 313 -13.38 -9.51 -20.32
C GLU A 313 -13.63 -8.70 -19.03
N GLU A 314 -14.70 -9.00 -18.29
CA GLU A 314 -15.20 -8.25 -17.15
C GLU A 314 -14.47 -8.59 -15.84
N ALA A 315 -13.19 -8.97 -15.89
CA ALA A 315 -12.36 -9.01 -14.70
C ALA A 315 -12.07 -7.57 -14.26
N MET A 316 -12.97 -6.99 -13.47
CA MET A 316 -12.80 -5.64 -12.95
C MET A 316 -11.74 -5.66 -11.88
N ARG A 317 -10.81 -4.73 -12.00
CA ARG A 317 -9.61 -4.69 -11.19
C ARG A 317 -9.63 -3.48 -10.28
N TRP A 318 -9.36 -3.71 -9.00
CA TRP A 318 -9.22 -2.65 -8.03
C TRP A 318 -7.88 -2.72 -7.37
N GLU A 319 -7.33 -1.55 -7.08
CA GLU A 319 -6.16 -1.41 -6.25
C GLU A 319 -6.58 -0.70 -4.97
N ALA A 320 -6.21 -1.31 -3.88
CA ALA A 320 -6.21 -0.67 -2.60
C ALA A 320 -4.73 -0.55 -2.23
N CYS A 321 -4.22 0.67 -2.22
CA CYS A 321 -2.83 0.98 -1.94
C CYS A 321 -2.73 1.64 -0.56
N PRO A 322 -2.56 0.87 0.53
CA PRO A 322 -2.32 1.54 1.80
C PRO A 322 -0.84 1.91 1.84
N TRP A 323 -0.51 3.06 2.37
CA TRP A 323 0.86 3.36 2.75
C TRP A 323 1.86 3.46 1.58
N GLN A 324 1.91 4.64 0.97
CA GLN A 324 3.23 5.26 0.82
C GLN A 324 3.73 5.51 2.24
N ASN A 325 4.99 5.24 2.51
CA ASN A 325 5.60 5.67 3.75
C ASN A 325 5.65 7.20 3.61
N THR A 326 4.61 7.85 4.12
CA THR A 326 4.41 9.30 4.26
C THR A 326 4.37 9.69 5.70
#